data_AF-A0A352WNW8-F1
#
_entry.id   AF-A0A352WNW8-F1
#
_cell.length_a   1.000
_cell.length_b   1.000
_cell.length_c   1.000
_cell.angle_alpha   90.00
_cell.angle_beta   90.00
_cell.angle_gamma   90.00
#
_symmetry.space_group_name_H-M   'P 1'
#
loop_
_entity.id
_entity.type
_entity.pdbx_description
1 polymer ?
#
loop_
_entity_poly.entity_id
_entity_poly.type
_entity_poly.pdbx_seq_one_letter_code
_entity_poly.pdbx_strand_id
1 'polypeptide(L)'
;WWDYNLALGNANYCDAANTEGFEVNTVCGNTNPFWWERLLEDPDYQDLTRCRWEDYRSGAWSNANIHATIDSIEILLAEAQIRDHIRWPRLGQYVWPNAFIGANYAEEMTFMRDWIDARLAWLDASILGTCAAGCTNPMACNYDPNSTYDNGSCEPCGCPGDINGDFTVSVMDVLLLLAEFGCVVDCSADIDEDNTVSVSDLLFLLSNYGLVCL
;
A
#
# COMPACT_ATOMS: atom_id res chain seq x y z
N TRP A 1 4.64 -17.66 7.19
CA TRP A 1 4.66 -18.26 5.84
C TRP A 1 5.93 -19.12 5.72
N TRP A 2 5.88 -20.24 5.00
CA TRP A 2 6.96 -21.23 4.87
C TRP A 2 6.93 -21.89 3.48
N ASP A 3 8.08 -22.30 2.95
CA ASP A 3 8.26 -23.13 1.74
C ASP A 3 7.71 -22.59 0.40
N TYR A 4 8.31 -21.50 -0.10
CA TYR A 4 7.96 -20.88 -1.40
C TYR A 4 8.97 -21.19 -2.52
N ASN A 5 9.77 -22.24 -2.37
CA ASN A 5 10.78 -22.66 -3.35
C ASN A 5 10.18 -23.13 -4.71
N LEU A 6 8.90 -23.46 -4.74
CA LEU A 6 8.15 -23.86 -5.94
C LEU A 6 7.24 -22.76 -6.51
N ALA A 7 7.41 -21.52 -6.03
CA ALA A 7 6.73 -20.35 -6.59
C ALA A 7 7.43 -19.82 -7.86
N LEU A 8 6.94 -18.70 -8.39
CA LEU A 8 7.59 -17.95 -9.48
C LEU A 8 7.78 -18.77 -10.78
N GLY A 9 6.78 -19.58 -11.13
CA GLY A 9 6.81 -20.41 -12.35
C GLY A 9 7.65 -21.69 -12.23
N ASN A 10 8.20 -22.00 -11.05
CA ASN A 10 9.17 -23.08 -10.86
C ASN A 10 8.55 -24.47 -10.61
N ALA A 11 7.29 -24.70 -11.03
CA ALA A 11 6.63 -26.00 -10.87
C ALA A 11 5.82 -26.38 -12.13
N ASN A 12 5.99 -27.63 -12.58
CA ASN A 12 5.37 -28.19 -13.78
C ASN A 12 4.03 -28.92 -13.52
N TYR A 13 3.45 -28.71 -12.36
CA TYR A 13 2.16 -29.27 -11.97
C TYR A 13 1.24 -28.15 -11.49
N CYS A 14 -0.05 -28.44 -11.40
CA CYS A 14 -1.06 -27.50 -10.90
C CYS A 14 -1.08 -26.15 -11.62
N ASP A 15 -0.75 -26.13 -12.90
CA ASP A 15 -0.68 -24.90 -13.70
C ASP A 15 0.25 -23.83 -13.12
N ALA A 16 1.18 -24.20 -12.23
CA ALA A 16 2.03 -23.25 -11.51
C ALA A 16 3.02 -22.52 -12.43
N ALA A 17 3.33 -23.09 -13.59
CA ALA A 17 4.10 -22.46 -14.65
C ALA A 17 3.28 -21.46 -15.49
N ASN A 18 1.95 -21.51 -15.43
CA ASN A 18 1.10 -20.58 -16.15
C ASN A 18 1.12 -19.22 -15.45
N THR A 19 1.27 -18.16 -16.22
CA THR A 19 1.24 -16.78 -15.73
C THR A 19 -0.19 -16.28 -15.53
N GLU A 20 -1.18 -17.04 -16.01
CA GLU A 20 -2.60 -16.69 -16.00
C GLU A 20 -3.41 -17.66 -15.14
N GLY A 21 -4.52 -17.17 -14.60
CA GLY A 21 -5.44 -17.92 -13.75
C GLY A 21 -5.13 -17.81 -12.26
N PHE A 22 -6.14 -18.02 -11.42
CA PHE A 22 -5.94 -18.12 -9.97
C PHE A 22 -5.77 -19.58 -9.57
N GLU A 23 -4.79 -19.86 -8.71
CA GLU A 23 -4.53 -21.21 -8.20
C GLU A 23 -5.78 -21.81 -7.53
N VAL A 24 -6.57 -20.98 -6.83
CA VAL A 24 -7.82 -21.39 -6.18
C VAL A 24 -8.82 -22.04 -7.15
N ASN A 25 -8.77 -21.66 -8.44
CA ASN A 25 -9.66 -22.20 -9.47
C ASN A 25 -9.12 -23.50 -10.11
N THR A 26 -7.93 -23.94 -9.71
CA THR A 26 -7.34 -25.18 -10.17
C THR A 26 -7.76 -26.34 -9.27
N VAL A 27 -7.62 -27.56 -9.78
CA VAL A 27 -7.82 -28.78 -8.98
C VAL A 27 -6.61 -29.12 -8.11
N CYS A 28 -5.66 -28.19 -7.96
CA CYS A 28 -4.47 -28.43 -7.19
C CYS A 28 -4.80 -28.59 -5.70
N GLY A 29 -4.28 -29.67 -5.11
CA GLY A 29 -4.25 -29.80 -3.66
C GLY A 29 -5.58 -30.02 -2.94
N ASN A 30 -6.72 -30.27 -3.60
CA ASN A 30 -8.03 -30.71 -3.03
C ASN A 30 -8.52 -30.00 -1.73
N THR A 31 -7.91 -28.87 -1.34
CA THR A 31 -8.04 -28.27 -0.01
C THR A 31 -8.11 -26.76 -0.06
N ASN A 32 -8.23 -26.17 -1.27
CA ASN A 32 -8.49 -24.75 -1.41
C ASN A 32 -9.76 -24.41 -0.63
N PRO A 33 -9.65 -23.51 0.38
CA PRO A 33 -10.81 -23.23 1.20
C PRO A 33 -11.95 -22.62 0.38
N PHE A 34 -13.16 -23.16 0.56
CA PHE A 34 -14.35 -22.73 -0.17
C PHE A 34 -14.67 -21.24 -0.01
N TRP A 35 -14.16 -20.61 1.05
CA TRP A 35 -14.43 -19.20 1.33
C TRP A 35 -13.72 -18.24 0.38
N TRP A 36 -12.66 -18.66 -0.31
CA TRP A 36 -12.01 -17.78 -1.30
C TRP A 36 -12.93 -17.42 -2.46
N GLU A 37 -13.65 -18.41 -3.00
CA GLU A 37 -14.67 -18.17 -4.02
C GLU A 37 -15.82 -17.32 -3.48
N ARG A 38 -16.25 -17.55 -2.24
CA ARG A 38 -17.33 -16.77 -1.59
C ARG A 38 -16.94 -15.33 -1.30
N LEU A 39 -15.71 -15.07 -0.87
CA LEU A 39 -15.21 -13.71 -0.64
C LEU A 39 -15.18 -12.92 -1.96
N LEU A 40 -14.81 -13.57 -3.06
CA LEU A 40 -14.81 -12.96 -4.39
C LEU A 40 -16.22 -12.75 -4.97
N GLU A 41 -17.30 -13.14 -4.30
CA GLU A 41 -18.67 -12.76 -4.68
C GLU A 41 -19.13 -11.45 -4.04
N ASP A 42 -18.44 -11.00 -2.98
CA ASP A 42 -18.74 -9.77 -2.27
C ASP A 42 -18.08 -8.56 -2.98
N PRO A 43 -18.87 -7.59 -3.50
CA PRO A 43 -18.32 -6.41 -4.17
C PRO A 43 -17.39 -5.58 -3.29
N ASP A 44 -17.69 -5.44 -1.99
CA ASP A 44 -16.86 -4.64 -1.08
C ASP A 44 -15.50 -5.31 -0.88
N TYR A 45 -15.48 -6.64 -0.80
CA TYR A 45 -14.23 -7.40 -0.73
C TYR A 45 -13.41 -7.28 -2.02
N GLN A 46 -14.06 -7.31 -3.19
CA GLN A 46 -13.37 -7.10 -4.48
C GLN A 46 -12.73 -5.72 -4.55
N ASP A 47 -13.46 -4.66 -4.17
CA ASP A 47 -12.96 -3.28 -4.19
C ASP A 47 -11.79 -3.09 -3.21
N LEU A 48 -11.88 -3.64 -2.00
CA LEU A 48 -10.78 -3.64 -1.04
C LEU A 48 -9.56 -4.42 -1.54
N THR A 49 -9.78 -5.55 -2.20
CA THR A 49 -8.69 -6.35 -2.82
C THR A 49 -8.01 -5.55 -3.93
N ARG A 50 -8.79 -4.87 -4.77
CA ARG A 50 -8.28 -3.98 -5.82
C ARG A 50 -7.45 -2.85 -5.25
N CYS A 51 -7.96 -2.13 -4.24
CA CYS A 51 -7.21 -1.05 -3.60
C CYS A 51 -5.90 -1.54 -2.99
N ARG A 52 -5.94 -2.66 -2.27
CA ARG A 52 -4.72 -3.24 -1.67
C ARG A 52 -3.71 -3.62 -2.74
N TRP A 53 -4.15 -4.18 -3.86
CA TRP A 53 -3.28 -4.52 -4.98
C TRP A 53 -2.62 -3.28 -5.58
N GLU A 54 -3.41 -2.26 -5.90
CA GLU A 54 -2.92 -1.01 -6.49
C GLU A 54 -1.93 -0.27 -5.57
N ASP A 55 -2.22 -0.22 -4.27
CA ASP A 55 -1.34 0.35 -3.24
C ASP A 55 0.04 -0.32 -3.27
N TYR A 56 0.10 -1.66 -3.17
CA TYR A 56 1.37 -2.39 -3.25
C TYR A 56 2.07 -2.24 -4.61
N ARG A 57 1.31 -2.26 -5.72
CA ARG A 57 1.85 -2.11 -7.07
C ARG A 57 2.43 -0.73 -7.34
N SER A 58 1.91 0.31 -6.68
CA SER A 58 2.45 1.67 -6.72
C SER A 58 3.80 1.80 -6.00
N GLY A 59 4.09 0.89 -5.07
CA GLY A 59 5.28 0.91 -4.22
C GLY A 59 6.07 -0.39 -4.28
N ALA A 60 6.05 -1.14 -3.16
CA ALA A 60 6.96 -2.26 -2.90
C ALA A 60 6.89 -3.38 -3.96
N TRP A 61 5.74 -3.56 -4.61
CA TRP A 61 5.54 -4.59 -5.63
C TRP A 61 5.55 -4.04 -7.05
N SER A 62 6.05 -2.81 -7.27
CA SER A 62 6.33 -2.31 -8.61
C SER A 62 7.35 -3.22 -9.33
N ASN A 63 7.29 -3.32 -10.66
CA ASN A 63 8.23 -4.17 -11.42
C ASN A 63 9.68 -3.74 -11.13
N ALA A 64 9.93 -2.43 -11.06
CA ALA A 64 11.25 -1.89 -10.72
C ALA A 64 11.75 -2.38 -9.35
N ASN A 65 10.92 -2.32 -8.30
CA ASN A 65 11.33 -2.76 -6.96
C ASN A 65 11.50 -4.28 -6.85
N ILE A 66 10.65 -5.05 -7.54
CA ILE A 66 10.79 -6.51 -7.59
C ILE A 66 12.09 -6.88 -8.32
N HIS A 67 12.35 -6.32 -9.50
CA HIS A 67 13.60 -6.59 -10.21
C HIS A 67 14.82 -6.11 -9.44
N ALA A 68 14.78 -4.94 -8.80
CA ALA A 68 15.88 -4.47 -7.95
C ALA A 68 16.17 -5.44 -6.79
N THR A 69 15.13 -6.05 -6.23
CA THR A 69 15.29 -7.10 -5.20
C THR A 69 15.99 -8.34 -5.80
N ILE A 70 15.53 -8.82 -6.95
CA ILE A 70 16.15 -9.97 -7.64
C ILE A 70 17.61 -9.66 -7.99
N ASP A 71 17.90 -8.48 -8.54
CA ASP A 71 19.25 -8.02 -8.89
C ASP A 71 20.16 -8.02 -7.65
N SER A 72 19.67 -7.53 -6.51
CA SER A 72 20.44 -7.51 -5.27
C SER A 72 20.82 -8.91 -4.78
N ILE A 73 19.92 -9.88 -4.93
CA ILE A 73 20.14 -11.28 -4.55
C ILE A 73 21.07 -11.96 -5.57
N GLU A 74 20.89 -11.67 -6.85
CA GLU A 74 21.75 -12.19 -7.93
C GLU A 74 23.20 -11.74 -7.74
N ILE A 75 23.42 -10.47 -7.37
CA ILE A 75 24.75 -9.95 -7.02
C ILE A 75 25.32 -10.68 -5.80
N LEU A 76 24.52 -10.86 -4.75
CA LEU A 76 24.93 -11.57 -3.54
C LEU A 76 25.35 -13.03 -3.84
N LEU A 77 24.67 -13.68 -4.79
CA LEU A 77 24.90 -15.09 -5.15
C LEU A 77 25.91 -15.29 -6.29
N ALA A 78 26.44 -14.22 -6.90
CA ALA A 78 27.23 -14.26 -8.12
C ALA A 78 28.39 -15.29 -8.07
N GLU A 79 29.13 -15.36 -6.96
CA GLU A 79 30.20 -16.35 -6.81
C GLU A 79 29.71 -17.71 -6.27
N ALA A 80 28.69 -17.69 -5.40
CA ALA A 80 28.22 -18.87 -4.70
C ALA A 80 27.57 -19.86 -5.69
N GLN A 81 26.77 -19.36 -6.62
CA GLN A 81 26.13 -20.19 -7.65
C GLN A 81 27.16 -20.91 -8.52
N ILE A 82 28.29 -20.26 -8.84
CA ILE A 82 29.35 -20.87 -9.67
C ILE A 82 29.95 -22.08 -8.95
N ARG A 83 30.28 -21.93 -7.67
CA ARG A 83 30.84 -23.03 -6.85
C ARG A 83 29.82 -24.16 -6.67
N ASP A 84 28.56 -23.81 -6.48
CA ASP A 84 27.45 -24.76 -6.36
C ASP A 84 27.30 -25.59 -7.66
N HIS A 85 27.24 -24.96 -8.83
CA HIS A 85 27.08 -25.67 -10.09
C HIS A 85 28.32 -26.47 -10.53
N ILE A 86 29.53 -26.09 -10.09
CA ILE A 86 30.73 -26.93 -10.24
C ILE A 86 30.61 -28.20 -9.39
N ARG A 87 30.13 -28.05 -8.14
CA ARG A 87 30.00 -29.19 -7.22
C ARG A 87 28.84 -30.10 -7.59
N TRP A 88 27.74 -29.52 -8.07
CA TRP A 88 26.50 -30.20 -8.44
C TRP A 88 26.01 -29.68 -9.79
N PRO A 89 26.43 -30.31 -10.91
CA PRO A 89 26.16 -29.82 -12.26
C PRO A 89 24.71 -30.10 -12.69
N ARG A 90 23.78 -29.25 -12.21
CA ARG A 90 22.32 -29.37 -12.45
C ARG A 90 21.82 -28.53 -13.62
N LEU A 91 22.55 -27.52 -14.06
CA LEU A 91 22.15 -26.68 -15.20
C LEU A 91 22.00 -27.53 -16.46
N GLY A 92 20.95 -27.28 -17.24
CA GLY A 92 20.58 -28.07 -18.41
C GLY A 92 20.04 -29.47 -18.11
N GLN A 93 19.85 -29.82 -16.84
CA GLN A 93 19.29 -31.11 -16.41
C GLN A 93 17.95 -30.91 -15.75
N TYR A 94 17.01 -31.80 -16.05
CA TYR A 94 15.72 -31.81 -15.39
C TYR A 94 15.88 -32.14 -13.90
N VAL A 95 15.36 -31.26 -13.06
CA VAL A 95 15.18 -31.47 -11.62
C VAL A 95 13.69 -31.34 -11.34
N TRP A 96 13.08 -32.36 -10.74
CA TRP A 96 11.68 -32.26 -10.36
C TRP A 96 11.49 -31.17 -9.30
N PRO A 97 10.47 -30.30 -9.40
CA PRO A 97 9.38 -30.25 -10.38
C PRO A 97 9.51 -29.11 -11.41
N ASN A 98 10.72 -28.73 -11.83
CA ASN A 98 10.92 -27.53 -12.65
C ASN A 98 10.11 -27.57 -13.96
N ALA A 99 9.51 -26.43 -14.31
CA ALA A 99 8.77 -26.24 -15.56
C ALA A 99 9.67 -25.79 -16.72
N PHE A 100 10.70 -25.01 -16.41
CA PHE A 100 11.74 -24.59 -17.33
C PHE A 100 13.07 -25.23 -16.94
N ILE A 101 13.93 -25.49 -17.95
CA ILE A 101 15.24 -26.10 -17.77
C ILE A 101 16.23 -25.26 -18.59
N GLY A 102 16.85 -24.28 -17.94
CA GLY A 102 17.84 -23.42 -18.55
C GLY A 102 19.16 -24.16 -18.75
N ALA A 103 19.83 -23.93 -19.88
CA ALA A 103 21.16 -24.48 -20.14
C ALA A 103 22.24 -23.85 -19.25
N ASN A 104 21.97 -22.66 -18.72
CA ASN A 104 22.86 -21.92 -17.83
C ASN A 104 22.06 -21.06 -16.83
N TYR A 105 22.75 -20.55 -15.81
CA TYR A 105 22.15 -19.74 -14.75
C TYR A 105 21.44 -18.48 -15.28
N ALA A 106 21.99 -17.82 -16.31
CA ALA A 106 21.39 -16.61 -16.86
C ALA A 106 20.04 -16.89 -17.53
N GLU A 107 19.89 -18.03 -18.20
CA GLU A 107 18.59 -18.45 -18.77
C GLU A 107 17.53 -18.69 -17.68
N GLU A 108 17.90 -19.31 -16.55
CA GLU A 108 17.01 -19.50 -15.41
C GLU A 108 16.55 -18.15 -14.82
N MET A 109 17.48 -17.20 -14.68
CA MET A 109 17.17 -15.85 -14.19
C MET A 109 16.24 -15.10 -15.16
N THR A 110 16.48 -15.20 -16.46
CA THR A 110 15.61 -14.60 -17.48
C THR A 110 14.21 -15.20 -17.41
N PHE A 111 14.09 -16.53 -17.37
CA PHE A 111 12.78 -17.20 -17.25
C PHE A 111 11.99 -16.71 -16.03
N MET A 112 12.63 -16.66 -14.85
CA MET A 112 11.96 -16.20 -13.63
C MET A 112 11.47 -14.75 -13.75
N ARG A 113 12.27 -13.86 -14.33
CA ARG A 113 11.90 -12.44 -14.52
C ARG A 113 10.74 -12.31 -15.50
N ASP A 114 10.83 -12.95 -16.65
CA ASP A 114 9.78 -12.94 -17.67
C ASP A 114 8.46 -13.50 -17.12
N TRP A 115 8.54 -14.59 -16.33
CA TRP A 115 7.37 -15.17 -15.69
C TRP A 115 6.73 -14.20 -14.69
N ILE A 116 7.53 -13.55 -13.86
CA ILE A 116 7.04 -12.56 -12.88
C ILE A 116 6.36 -11.40 -13.60
N ASP A 117 6.98 -10.85 -14.65
CA ASP A 117 6.42 -9.71 -15.39
C ASP A 117 5.09 -10.07 -16.04
N ALA A 118 5.04 -11.21 -16.72
CA ALA A 118 3.81 -11.70 -17.34
C ALA A 118 2.72 -11.99 -16.28
N ARG A 119 3.10 -12.53 -15.12
CA ARG A 119 2.16 -12.78 -14.01
C ARG A 119 1.61 -11.50 -13.42
N LEU A 120 2.46 -10.50 -13.17
CA LEU A 120 2.04 -9.20 -12.66
C LEU A 120 1.12 -8.49 -13.65
N ALA A 121 1.46 -8.51 -14.94
CA ALA A 121 0.61 -7.94 -15.99
C ALA A 121 -0.77 -8.60 -16.04
N TRP A 122 -0.85 -9.92 -15.89
CA TRP A 122 -2.12 -10.63 -15.81
C TRP A 122 -2.91 -10.28 -14.55
N LEU A 123 -2.25 -10.20 -13.38
CA LEU A 123 -2.89 -9.83 -12.12
C LEU A 123 -3.43 -8.39 -12.14
N ASP A 124 -2.66 -7.45 -12.70
CA ASP A 124 -3.08 -6.06 -12.90
C ASP A 124 -4.41 -6.00 -13.68
N ALA A 125 -4.54 -6.80 -14.73
CA ALA A 125 -5.76 -6.91 -15.52
C ALA A 125 -6.91 -7.70 -14.84
N SER A 126 -6.59 -8.70 -14.01
CA SER A 126 -7.56 -9.72 -13.58
C SER A 126 -8.16 -9.52 -12.20
N ILE A 127 -7.58 -8.65 -11.36
CA ILE A 127 -7.93 -8.52 -9.94
C ILE A 127 -9.34 -7.98 -9.61
N LEU A 128 -10.31 -7.82 -10.52
CA LEU A 128 -11.69 -7.36 -10.22
C LEU A 128 -11.81 -6.10 -9.33
N GLY A 129 -13.03 -5.65 -9.06
CA GLY A 129 -13.30 -4.45 -8.24
C GLY A 129 -12.83 -3.11 -8.85
N THR A 130 -13.22 -2.04 -8.17
CA THR A 130 -12.81 -0.66 -8.43
C THR A 130 -12.24 -0.07 -7.15
N CYS A 131 -11.11 0.64 -7.23
CA CYS A 131 -10.56 1.28 -6.05
C CYS A 131 -11.11 2.69 -5.85
N ALA A 132 -11.84 2.89 -4.75
CA ALA A 132 -12.22 4.21 -4.24
C ALA A 132 -11.28 4.60 -3.09
N ALA A 133 -10.03 4.93 -3.42
CA ALA A 133 -9.02 5.35 -2.46
C ALA A 133 -9.10 6.86 -2.17
N GLY A 134 -9.01 7.22 -0.90
CA GLY A 134 -8.99 8.60 -0.43
C GLY A 134 -9.12 8.66 1.09
N CYS A 135 -9.34 9.85 1.65
CA CYS A 135 -9.44 9.96 3.10
C CYS A 135 -10.79 9.45 3.61
N THR A 136 -10.74 8.44 4.49
CA THR A 136 -11.94 7.84 5.10
C THR A 136 -12.26 8.39 6.50
N ASN A 137 -11.40 9.25 7.03
CA ASN A 137 -11.58 9.84 8.35
C ASN A 137 -12.58 11.01 8.29
N PRO A 138 -13.77 10.92 8.91
CA PRO A 138 -14.78 11.98 8.88
C PRO A 138 -14.35 13.28 9.56
N MET A 139 -13.26 13.27 10.33
CA MET A 139 -12.70 14.47 10.97
C MET A 139 -11.62 15.17 10.14
N ALA A 140 -11.20 14.59 9.00
CA ALA A 140 -10.16 15.16 8.15
C ALA A 140 -10.74 16.17 7.15
N CYS A 141 -9.92 17.15 6.76
CA CYS A 141 -10.38 18.27 5.92
C CYS A 141 -10.64 17.87 4.47
N ASN A 142 -10.02 16.78 4.04
CA ASN A 142 -10.22 16.16 2.74
C ASN A 142 -10.99 14.83 2.83
N TYR A 143 -11.81 14.65 3.88
CA TYR A 143 -12.71 13.50 3.99
C TYR A 143 -13.55 13.34 2.71
N ASP A 144 -13.53 12.14 2.13
CA ASP A 144 -14.37 11.79 1.00
C ASP A 144 -15.36 10.68 1.40
N PRO A 145 -16.67 10.96 1.43
CA PRO A 145 -17.67 9.96 1.79
C PRO A 145 -17.81 8.82 0.77
N ASN A 146 -17.24 8.95 -0.44
CA ASN A 146 -17.21 7.88 -1.44
C ASN A 146 -15.96 7.01 -1.34
N SER A 147 -14.96 7.40 -0.54
CA SER A 147 -13.75 6.62 -0.35
C SER A 147 -13.99 5.44 0.61
N THR A 148 -13.61 4.24 0.19
CA THR A 148 -13.75 3.00 0.96
C THR A 148 -12.41 2.40 1.40
N TYR A 149 -11.30 2.97 0.93
CA TYR A 149 -9.95 2.59 1.31
C TYR A 149 -9.11 3.82 1.67
N ASP A 150 -8.61 3.84 2.90
CA ASP A 150 -7.68 4.89 3.34
C ASP A 150 -6.31 4.70 2.70
N ASN A 151 -5.91 5.65 1.86
CA ASN A 151 -4.59 5.68 1.23
C ASN A 151 -3.57 6.55 1.98
N GLY A 152 -3.89 6.96 3.21
CA GLY A 152 -3.03 7.82 4.02
C GLY A 152 -2.98 9.27 3.54
N SER A 153 -3.89 9.67 2.64
CA SER A 153 -4.00 11.06 2.17
C SER A 153 -4.73 11.98 3.15
N CYS A 154 -5.28 11.47 4.25
CA CYS A 154 -6.02 12.28 5.20
C CYS A 154 -5.22 13.49 5.66
N GLU A 155 -5.73 14.67 5.30
CA GLU A 155 -5.12 15.93 5.65
C GLU A 155 -5.64 16.37 7.01
N PRO A 156 -4.72 16.79 7.89
CA PRO A 156 -5.10 17.34 9.15
C PRO A 156 -5.97 18.58 8.94
N CYS A 157 -7.05 18.69 9.71
CA CYS A 157 -7.75 19.97 9.76
C CYS A 157 -6.98 20.90 10.69
N GLY A 158 -6.69 22.12 10.26
CA GLY A 158 -6.44 23.18 11.24
C GLY A 158 -7.69 23.32 12.11
N CYS A 159 -7.56 23.37 13.44
CA CYS A 159 -8.72 23.65 14.27
C CYS A 159 -9.05 25.14 14.19
N PRO A 160 -10.28 25.52 13.86
CA PRO A 160 -10.72 26.89 14.07
C PRO A 160 -10.56 27.23 15.56
N GLY A 161 -9.66 28.18 15.87
CA GLY A 161 -9.32 28.58 17.24
C GLY A 161 -8.15 27.84 17.90
N ASP A 162 -7.44 26.96 17.20
CA ASP A 162 -6.10 26.50 17.62
C ASP A 162 -5.07 27.54 17.13
N ILE A 163 -4.61 28.35 18.08
CA ILE A 163 -3.71 29.49 17.81
C ILE A 163 -2.25 29.03 17.85
N ASN A 164 -1.94 27.97 18.62
CA ASN A 164 -0.57 27.51 18.81
C ASN A 164 -0.15 26.40 17.82
N GLY A 165 -1.08 25.84 17.06
CA GLY A 165 -0.87 24.79 16.07
C GLY A 165 -0.57 23.42 16.68
N ASP A 166 -1.01 23.15 17.91
CA ASP A 166 -0.84 21.86 18.58
C ASP A 166 -1.98 20.85 18.30
N PHE A 167 -2.88 21.22 17.39
CA PHE A 167 -4.06 20.49 16.96
C PHE A 167 -5.11 20.29 18.06
N THR A 168 -5.07 21.06 19.14
CA THR A 168 -6.08 21.02 20.20
C THR A 168 -6.51 22.42 20.61
N VAL A 169 -7.81 22.72 20.51
CA VAL A 169 -8.34 23.97 21.07
C VAL A 169 -8.45 23.84 22.59
N SER A 170 -7.50 24.42 23.31
CA SER A 170 -7.31 24.24 24.75
C SER A 170 -7.26 25.57 25.52
N VAL A 171 -6.98 25.50 26.83
CA VAL A 171 -6.69 26.70 27.64
C VAL A 171 -5.49 27.47 27.07
N MET A 172 -4.55 26.80 26.40
CA MET A 172 -3.38 27.48 25.85
C MET A 172 -3.79 28.50 24.78
N ASP A 173 -4.73 28.13 23.91
CA ASP A 173 -5.25 29.01 22.85
C ASP A 173 -6.04 30.18 23.43
N VAL A 174 -6.85 29.92 24.46
CA VAL A 174 -7.54 30.99 25.20
C VAL A 174 -6.54 31.99 25.76
N LEU A 175 -5.42 31.51 26.33
CA LEU A 175 -4.39 32.38 26.89
C LEU A 175 -3.65 33.17 25.82
N LEU A 176 -3.41 32.59 24.65
CA LEU A 176 -2.78 33.27 23.51
C LEU A 176 -3.70 34.35 22.93
N LEU A 177 -4.99 34.06 22.79
CA LEU A 177 -5.98 35.06 22.38
C LEU A 177 -6.04 36.22 23.36
N LEU A 178 -6.12 35.92 24.66
CA LEU A 178 -6.16 36.95 25.70
C LEU A 178 -4.86 37.76 25.78
N ALA A 179 -3.73 37.22 25.37
CA ALA A 179 -2.45 37.94 25.31
C ALA A 179 -2.45 39.02 24.22
N GLU A 180 -3.21 38.84 23.15
CA GLU A 180 -3.36 39.80 22.05
C GLU A 180 -4.69 40.58 22.10
N PHE A 181 -5.48 40.47 23.17
CA PHE A 181 -6.79 41.11 23.25
C PHE A 181 -6.72 42.63 23.03
N GLY A 182 -7.49 43.13 22.06
CA GLY A 182 -7.48 44.52 21.62
C GLY A 182 -6.43 44.85 20.56
N CYS A 183 -5.71 43.87 20.02
CA CYS A 183 -4.81 44.04 18.89
C CYS A 183 -5.60 44.41 17.61
N VAL A 184 -5.01 45.26 16.75
CA VAL A 184 -5.64 45.75 15.49
C VAL A 184 -4.69 45.80 14.28
N VAL A 185 -3.44 45.31 14.42
CA VAL A 185 -2.43 45.25 13.35
C VAL A 185 -1.57 44.00 13.56
N ASP A 186 -1.37 43.20 12.52
CA ASP A 186 -0.54 41.99 12.50
C ASP A 186 -0.84 41.02 13.67
N CYS A 187 -2.12 40.84 13.99
CA CYS A 187 -2.57 39.99 15.09
C CYS A 187 -2.63 38.54 14.66
N SER A 188 -2.06 37.64 15.46
CA SER A 188 -2.11 36.20 15.22
C SER A 188 -3.37 35.54 15.79
N ALA A 189 -4.04 36.21 16.73
CA ALA A 189 -5.24 35.73 17.40
C ALA A 189 -6.56 36.35 16.88
N ASP A 190 -6.53 37.08 15.75
CA ASP A 190 -7.71 37.54 15.02
C ASP A 190 -8.19 36.38 14.13
N ILE A 191 -9.05 35.54 14.69
CA ILE A 191 -9.44 34.24 14.11
C ILE A 191 -10.76 34.31 13.34
N ASP A 192 -11.51 35.41 13.46
CA ASP A 192 -12.67 35.69 12.62
C ASP A 192 -12.39 36.72 11.49
N GLU A 193 -11.13 37.17 11.39
CA GLU A 193 -10.57 38.04 10.35
C GLU A 193 -11.28 39.41 10.26
N ASP A 194 -11.78 39.93 11.39
CA ASP A 194 -12.44 41.23 11.45
C ASP A 194 -11.45 42.42 11.58
N ASN A 195 -10.15 42.13 11.61
CA ASN A 195 -9.01 43.01 11.84
C ASN A 195 -8.85 43.45 13.30
N THR A 196 -9.57 42.85 14.25
CA THR A 196 -9.48 43.19 15.66
C THR A 196 -9.59 41.95 16.56
N VAL A 197 -8.65 41.77 17.50
CA VAL A 197 -8.80 40.71 18.51
C VAL A 197 -9.79 41.18 19.59
N SER A 198 -10.99 40.62 19.60
CA SER A 198 -12.10 41.09 20.42
C SER A 198 -12.85 39.94 21.12
N VAL A 199 -14.02 40.27 21.69
CA VAL A 199 -14.93 39.26 22.26
C VAL A 199 -15.44 38.32 21.18
N SER A 200 -15.49 38.76 19.91
CA SER A 200 -15.93 37.93 18.79
C SER A 200 -15.01 36.72 18.61
N ASP A 201 -13.69 36.95 18.56
CA ASP A 201 -12.67 35.90 18.52
C ASP A 201 -12.77 34.97 19.72
N LEU A 202 -12.93 35.52 20.93
CA LEU A 202 -13.05 34.70 22.13
C LEU A 202 -14.27 33.77 22.07
N LEU A 203 -15.41 34.26 21.57
CA LEU A 203 -16.61 33.45 21.39
C LEU A 203 -16.42 32.39 20.29
N PHE A 204 -15.72 32.74 19.21
CA PHE A 204 -15.37 31.81 18.14
C PHE A 204 -14.50 30.67 18.67
N LEU A 205 -13.43 30.99 19.41
CA LEU A 205 -12.56 29.99 20.04
C LEU A 205 -13.34 29.12 21.03
N LEU A 206 -14.16 29.72 21.90
CA LEU A 206 -14.95 28.99 22.89
C LEU A 206 -16.01 28.08 22.26
N SER A 207 -16.51 28.41 21.08
CA SER A 207 -17.42 27.54 20.33
C SER A 207 -16.75 26.26 19.83
N ASN A 208 -15.43 26.28 19.69
CA ASN A 208 -14.57 25.19 19.24
C ASN A 208 -13.75 24.56 20.39
N TYR A 209 -13.96 25.02 21.63
CA TYR A 209 -13.14 24.59 22.76
C TYR A 209 -13.27 23.09 23.06
N GLY A 210 -12.13 22.42 23.20
CA GLY A 210 -12.04 20.97 23.42
C GLY A 210 -12.03 20.14 22.14
N LEU A 211 -12.05 20.76 20.96
CA LEU A 211 -11.79 20.06 19.70
C LEU A 211 -10.33 19.60 19.65
N VAL A 212 -10.15 18.34 19.26
CA VAL A 212 -8.85 17.80 18.87
C VAL A 212 -8.95 17.55 17.37
N CYS A 213 -8.14 18.24 16.60
CA CYS A 213 -7.96 17.98 15.19
C CYS A 213 -6.84 16.95 15.02
N LEU A 214 -6.95 16.18 13.94
CA LEU A 214 -5.88 15.30 13.50
C LEU A 214 -5.04 16.02 12.48
#